data_AF-A0A3P7M4L9-F1
#
_entry.id   AF-A0A3P7M4L9-F1
#
_cell.length_a   1.000
_cell.length_b   1.000
_cell.length_c   1.000
_cell.angle_alpha   90.00
_cell.angle_beta   90.00
_cell.angle_gamma   90.00
#
_symmetry.space_group_name_H-M   'P 1'
#
loop_
_entity.id
_entity.type
_entity.pdbx_description
1 polymer ?
#
loop_
_entity_poly.entity_id
_entity_poly.type
_entity_poly.pdbx_seq_one_letter_code
_entity_poly.pdbx_strand_id
1 'polypeptide(L)'
;MSVDKVICCSPYRIGGDVGGAFSLGLAGGSVFHAHSGFRNSPWGHKLVGILREVRTRSPVVGGQFAAWGGLFSAIDCSLVAIRNKVCCSLNYA
;
A
#
# COMPACT_ATOMS: atom_id res chain seq x y z
N MET A 1 -27.39 9.24 11.98
CA MET A 1 -26.06 9.86 12.17
C MET A 1 -25.13 9.24 11.13
N SER A 2 -25.31 9.62 9.87
CA SER A 2 -24.70 10.78 9.20
C SER A 2 -23.27 10.51 8.74
N VAL A 3 -23.13 9.82 7.61
CA VAL A 3 -21.90 9.89 6.80
C VAL A 3 -22.24 9.98 5.30
N ASP A 4 -23.32 10.68 4.95
CA ASP A 4 -23.75 10.85 3.57
C ASP A 4 -23.54 12.28 3.09
N LYS A 5 -22.72 12.38 2.04
CA LYS A 5 -22.24 13.55 1.29
C LYS A 5 -20.91 14.14 1.79
N VAL A 6 -19.81 13.66 1.20
CA VAL A 6 -18.73 14.46 0.59
C VAL A 6 -17.57 13.54 0.13
N ILE A 7 -17.22 13.64 -1.16
CA ILE A 7 -15.89 13.37 -1.74
C ILE A 7 -15.49 11.91 -2.07
N CYS A 8 -15.12 11.69 -3.34
CA CYS A 8 -14.44 10.51 -3.86
C CYS A 8 -13.16 10.12 -3.06
N CYS A 9 -12.62 10.99 -2.20
CA CYS A 9 -11.52 10.76 -1.26
C CYS A 9 -11.99 10.71 0.22
N SER A 10 -12.70 9.66 0.65
CA SER A 10 -12.88 9.46 2.10
C SER A 10 -11.57 8.89 2.68
N PRO A 11 -11.02 9.47 3.77
CA PRO A 11 -9.76 9.02 4.37
C PRO A 11 -9.81 7.54 4.81
N TYR A 12 -11.01 7.02 5.07
CA TYR A 12 -11.22 5.61 5.42
C TYR A 12 -11.03 4.64 4.24
N ARG A 13 -11.39 5.04 3.01
CA ARG A 13 -11.16 4.22 1.81
C ARG A 13 -9.70 4.24 1.40
N ILE A 14 -9.09 5.43 1.37
CA ILE A 14 -7.66 5.61 1.08
C ILE A 14 -6.82 4.86 2.12
N GLY A 15 -7.19 4.91 3.40
CA GLY A 15 -6.53 4.12 4.45
C GLY A 15 -6.60 2.61 4.20
N GLY A 16 -7.71 2.11 3.65
CA GLY A 16 -7.87 0.71 3.23
C GLY A 16 -6.97 0.34 2.05
N ASP A 17 -6.91 1.18 1.01
CA ASP A 17 -6.07 0.97 -0.17
C ASP A 17 -4.57 1.06 0.14
N VAL A 18 -4.18 2.05 0.95
CA VAL A 18 -2.82 2.24 1.46
C VAL A 18 -2.41 1.05 2.34
N GLY A 19 -3.31 0.59 3.22
CA GLY A 19 -3.06 -0.57 4.09
C GLY A 19 -2.92 -1.88 3.30
N GLY A 20 -3.75 -2.07 2.29
CA GLY A 20 -3.64 -3.21 1.36
C GLY A 20 -2.33 -3.20 0.58
N ALA A 21 -1.97 -2.05 0.01
CA ALA A 21 -0.71 -1.87 -0.72
C ALA A 21 0.52 -2.04 0.18
N PHE A 22 0.47 -1.54 1.42
CA PHE A 22 1.51 -1.74 2.42
C PHE A 22 1.71 -3.21 2.76
N SER A 23 0.61 -3.94 2.97
CA SER A 23 0.64 -5.38 3.28
C SER A 23 1.21 -6.20 2.11
N LEU A 24 0.81 -5.87 0.88
CA LEU A 24 1.34 -6.50 -0.33
C LEU A 24 2.83 -6.21 -0.51
N GLY A 25 3.26 -4.97 -0.28
CA GLY A 25 4.66 -4.55 -0.35
C GLY A 25 5.52 -5.14 0.76
N LEU A 26 4.98 -5.33 1.97
CA LEU A 26 5.64 -6.05 3.05
C LEU A 26 5.77 -7.54 2.74
N ALA A 27 4.70 -8.19 2.28
CA ALA A 27 4.74 -9.62 1.96
C ALA A 27 5.69 -9.88 0.78
N GLY A 28 5.56 -9.14 -0.32
CA GLY A 28 6.46 -9.25 -1.47
C GLY A 28 7.90 -8.88 -1.12
N GLY A 29 8.10 -7.74 -0.46
CA GLY A 29 9.43 -7.27 -0.03
C GLY A 29 10.13 -8.28 0.88
N SER A 30 9.42 -8.90 1.81
CA SER A 30 10.01 -9.87 2.74
C SER A 30 10.49 -11.13 2.05
N VAL A 31 9.72 -11.66 1.08
CA VAL A 31 10.10 -12.86 0.33
C VAL A 31 11.30 -12.57 -0.59
N PHE A 32 11.27 -11.47 -1.33
CA PHE A 32 12.36 -11.11 -2.25
C PHE A 32 13.66 -10.74 -1.51
N HIS A 33 13.57 -10.00 -0.40
CA HIS A 33 14.74 -9.66 0.42
C HIS A 33 15.23 -10.83 1.26
N ALA A 34 14.37 -11.78 1.65
CA ALA A 34 14.82 -13.02 2.27
C ALA A 34 15.64 -13.87 1.31
N HIS A 35 15.19 -14.02 0.06
CA HIS A 35 15.91 -14.76 -0.97
C HIS A 35 17.26 -14.10 -1.32
N SER A 36 17.26 -12.77 -1.44
CA SER A 36 18.49 -12.00 -1.71
C SER A 36 19.45 -12.02 -0.52
N GLY A 37 18.93 -11.94 0.71
CA GLY A 37 19.70 -12.04 1.95
C GLY A 37 20.31 -13.43 2.17
N PHE A 38 19.64 -14.50 1.73
CA PHE A 38 20.18 -15.86 1.75
C PHE A 38 21.36 -16.04 0.78
N ARG A 39 21.31 -15.37 -0.37
CA ARG A 39 22.38 -15.41 -1.38
C ARG A 39 23.59 -14.55 -1.01
N ASN A 40 23.38 -13.44 -0.29
CA ASN A 40 24.44 -12.48 0.04
C ASN A 40 25.16 -12.77 1.39
N SER A 41 24.66 -13.70 2.22
CA SER A 41 25.20 -13.94 3.56
C SER A 41 26.20 -15.12 3.61
N PRO A 42 27.34 -15.01 4.33
CA PRO A 42 28.33 -16.07 4.46
C PRO A 42 27.75 -17.33 5.15
N TRP A 43 28.27 -18.51 4.79
CA TRP A 43 27.84 -19.79 5.37
C TRP A 43 27.98 -19.78 6.90
N GLY A 44 26.86 -19.99 7.60
CA GLY A 44 26.79 -20.00 9.08
C GLY A 44 25.87 -18.93 9.67
N HIS A 45 25.77 -17.74 9.07
CA HIS A 45 24.95 -16.62 9.57
C HIS A 45 23.76 -16.26 8.66
N LYS A 46 23.38 -17.17 7.76
CA LYS A 46 22.33 -16.93 6.75
C LYS A 46 21.01 -16.47 7.35
N LEU A 47 20.58 -17.07 8.47
CA LEU A 47 19.34 -16.66 9.15
C LEU A 47 19.41 -15.23 9.71
N VAL A 48 20.56 -14.83 10.27
CA VAL A 48 20.77 -13.47 10.80
C VAL A 48 20.87 -12.46 9.65
N GLY A 49 21.50 -12.82 8.53
CA GLY A 49 21.56 -12.00 7.33
C GLY A 49 20.19 -11.80 6.67
N ILE A 50 19.40 -12.87 6.56
CA ILE A 50 18.01 -12.81 6.09
C ILE A 50 17.17 -11.91 7.00
N LEU A 51 17.19 -12.15 8.32
CA LEU A 51 16.39 -11.39 9.27
C LEU A 51 16.73 -9.89 9.24
N ARG A 52 18.02 -9.56 9.14
CA ARG A 52 18.49 -8.18 9.05
C ARG A 52 18.03 -7.49 7.76
N GLU A 53 18.16 -8.15 6.61
CA GLU A 53 17.70 -7.60 5.33
C GLU A 53 16.18 -7.47 5.26
N VAL A 54 15.42 -8.49 5.66
CA VAL A 54 13.95 -8.42 5.69
C VAL A 54 13.48 -7.30 6.61
N ARG A 55 14.04 -7.19 7.82
CA ARG A 55 13.60 -6.16 8.78
C ARG A 55 13.87 -4.74 8.32
N THR A 56 14.97 -4.51 7.61
CA THR A 56 15.38 -3.16 7.19
C THR A 56 14.80 -2.78 5.83
N ARG A 57 14.65 -3.72 4.89
CA ARG A 57 14.22 -3.45 3.51
C ARG A 57 12.73 -3.62 3.29
N SER A 58 12.11 -4.62 3.91
CA SER A 58 10.68 -4.92 3.73
C SER A 58 9.75 -3.76 4.09
N PRO A 59 9.92 -3.05 5.23
CA PRO A 59 9.06 -1.90 5.55
C PRO A 59 9.32 -0.70 4.62
N VAL A 60 10.52 -0.54 4.08
CA VAL A 60 10.82 0.49 3.09
C VAL A 60 10.04 0.22 1.81
N VAL A 61 10.08 -1.02 1.30
CA VAL A 61 9.30 -1.43 0.13
C VAL A 61 7.80 -1.31 0.39
N GLY A 62 7.31 -1.76 1.55
CA GLY A 62 5.93 -1.57 1.98
C GLY A 62 5.51 -0.11 1.99
N GLY A 63 6.35 0.79 2.53
CA GLY A 63 6.10 2.23 2.56
C GLY A 63 6.05 2.87 1.17
N GLN A 64 6.92 2.44 0.25
CA GLN A 64 6.87 2.90 -1.14
C GLN A 64 5.57 2.47 -1.83
N PHE A 65 5.15 1.21 -1.65
CA PHE A 65 3.87 0.72 -2.18
C PHE A 65 2.66 1.42 -1.56
N ALA A 66 2.72 1.72 -0.26
CA ALA A 66 1.70 2.47 0.46
C ALA A 66 1.55 3.90 -0.09
N ALA A 67 2.67 4.61 -0.29
CA ALA A 67 2.68 5.94 -0.89
C ALA A 67 2.16 5.91 -2.33
N TRP A 68 2.55 4.89 -3.11
CA TRP A 68 2.05 4.67 -4.47
C TRP A 68 0.54 4.42 -4.50
N GLY A 69 0.02 3.52 -3.65
CA GLY A 69 -1.41 3.21 -3.58
C GLY A 69 -2.26 4.40 -3.11
N GLY A 70 -1.74 5.20 -2.18
CA GLY A 70 -2.39 6.41 -1.70
C GLY A 70 -2.41 7.51 -2.77
N LEU A 71 -1.30 7.72 -3.47
CA LEU A 71 -1.21 8.72 -4.54
C LEU A 71 -2.08 8.34 -5.75
N PHE A 72 -2.09 7.05 -6.14
CA PHE A 72 -2.92 6.57 -7.24
C PHE A 72 -4.42 6.76 -6.95
N SER A 73 -4.88 6.45 -5.74
CA SER A 73 -6.27 6.69 -5.34
C SER A 73 -6.61 8.19 -5.34
N ALA A 74 -5.71 9.05 -4.86
CA ALA A 74 -5.93 10.50 -4.89
C ALA A 74 -6.02 11.06 -6.32
N ILE A 75 -5.20 10.55 -7.24
CA ILE A 75 -5.21 10.94 -8.66
C ILE A 75 -6.50 10.44 -9.33
N ASP A 76 -6.93 9.20 -9.09
CA ASP A 76 -8.15 8.65 -9.68
C ASP A 76 -9.39 9.46 -9.25
N CYS A 77 -9.48 9.80 -7.97
CA CYS A 77 -10.54 10.66 -7.45
C CYS A 77 -10.53 12.06 -8.04
N SER A 78 -9.33 12.61 -8.29
CA SER A 78 -9.16 13.92 -8.94
C SER A 78 -9.60 13.89 -10.41
N LEU A 79 -9.25 12.83 -11.14
CA LEU A 79 -9.64 12.64 -12.54
C LEU A 79 -11.15 12.43 -12.70
N VAL A 80 -11.79 11.68 -11.80
CA VAL A 80 -13.25 11.50 -11.77
C VAL A 80 -13.96 12.84 -11.51
N ALA A 81 -13.42 13.66 -10.59
CA ALA A 81 -13.96 14.99 -10.29
C ALA A 81 -13.83 15.96 -11.48
N ILE A 82 -12.69 15.97 -12.17
CA ILE A 82 -12.45 16.82 -13.35
C ILE A 82 -13.37 16.44 -14.52
N ARG A 83 -13.74 15.15 -14.64
CA ARG A 83 -14.52 14.66 -15.78
C ARG A 83 -16.03 14.94 -15.69
N ASN A 84 -16.48 15.74 -14.72
CA ASN A 84 -17.90 16.05 -14.45
C ASN A 84 -18.80 14.81 -14.40
N LYS A 85 -18.22 13.63 -14.14
CA LYS A 85 -19.01 12.52 -13.63
C LYS A 85 -19.30 12.89 -12.19
N VAL A 86 -20.35 13.67 -12.01
CA VAL A 86 -21.04 13.79 -10.75
C VAL A 86 -21.14 12.38 -10.20
N CYS A 87 -20.68 12.16 -8.97
CA CYS A 87 -21.32 11.14 -8.17
C CYS A 87 -22.77 11.61 -7.97
N CYS A 88 -23.60 11.34 -8.98
CA CYS A 88 -25.06 11.30 -8.96
C CYS A 88 -25.37 9.84 -9.32
N SER A 89 -26.21 9.08 -8.62
CA SER A 89 -27.18 9.40 -7.58
C SER A 89 -27.68 8.07 -6.97
N LEU A 90 -28.16 8.13 -5.72
CA LEU A 90 -29.23 7.31 -5.12
C LEU A 90 -29.02 5.83 -4.72
N ASN A 91 -29.58 5.53 -3.53
CA ASN A 91 -30.11 4.24 -3.04
C ASN A 91 -29.13 3.16 -2.53
N TYR A 92 -28.70 3.32 -1.28
CA TYR A 92 -28.78 2.22 -0.30
C TYR A 92 -30.13 2.40 0.40
N ALA A 93 -31.06 1.49 0.14
CA ALA A 93 -32.22 1.27 1.00
C ALA A 93 -31.77 0.72 2.35
#